data_AF-A0A061EKT5-F1
#
_entry.id   AF-A0A061EKT5-F1
#
_cell.length_a   1.000
_cell.length_b   1.000
_cell.length_c   1.000
_cell.angle_alpha   90.00
_cell.angle_beta   90.00
_cell.angle_gamma   90.00
#
_symmetry.space_group_name_H-M   'P 1'
#
loop_
_entity.id
_entity.type
_entity.pdbx_description
1 polymer ?
#
loop_
_entity_poly.entity_id
_entity_poly.type
_entity_poly.pdbx_seq_one_letter_code
_entity_poly.pdbx_strand_id
1 'polypeptide(L)'
;MTVTAGIGYALLALGPSLSLFVSVISKKPFLILTLLSSTLVWLISLIILSGIWRAFLPLKSTTWWPFAILIFSSVAFQEGLRLLFWKVYKRLEDILDAFADRVSKPRLYLTDKMQIALAGGLGHGVAHAVFFCVSLLTPAFGPATYFVDRCSQIPFFLVSAIIALAFVTIHTFSMVIAFNGYAEGNKVDQLFVPSVHLAAGMMVGTNMVGS
;
A
#
# COMPACT_ATOMS: atom_id res chain seq x y z
N MET A 1 11.53 -4.73 -24.64
CA MET A 1 12.68 -4.36 -23.81
C MET A 1 13.32 -5.65 -23.31
N THR A 2 14.49 -5.59 -22.67
CA THR A 2 15.17 -6.79 -22.15
C THR A 2 14.70 -7.10 -20.73
N VAL A 3 14.98 -8.31 -20.24
CA VAL A 3 14.80 -8.71 -18.84
C VAL A 3 15.39 -7.68 -17.86
N THR A 4 16.49 -7.02 -18.25
CA THR A 4 17.13 -5.93 -17.50
C THR A 4 16.18 -4.77 -17.20
N ALA A 5 15.33 -4.38 -18.14
CA ALA A 5 14.37 -3.31 -17.94
C ALA A 5 13.28 -3.72 -16.93
N GLY A 6 12.75 -4.93 -17.05
CA GLY A 6 11.78 -5.48 -16.09
C GLY A 6 12.35 -5.52 -14.67
N ILE A 7 13.59 -5.97 -14.52
CA ILE A 7 14.31 -5.95 -13.23
C ILE A 7 14.49 -4.50 -12.73
N GLY A 8 14.91 -3.57 -13.60
CA GLY A 8 15.08 -2.17 -13.25
C GLY A 8 13.79 -1.53 -12.72
N TYR A 9 12.66 -1.78 -13.38
CA TYR A 9 11.35 -1.30 -12.93
C TYR A 9 10.90 -1.94 -11.63
N ALA A 10 11.14 -3.25 -11.45
CA ALA A 10 10.82 -3.93 -10.19
C ALA A 10 11.65 -3.38 -9.03
N LEU A 11 12.95 -3.13 -9.23
CA LEU A 11 13.83 -2.52 -8.23
C LEU A 11 13.47 -1.06 -7.97
N LEU A 12 12.98 -0.31 -8.96
CA LEU A 12 12.49 1.04 -8.74
C LEU A 12 11.24 1.02 -7.85
N ALA A 13 10.28 0.14 -8.13
CA ALA A 13 9.03 0.04 -7.37
C ALA A 13 9.24 -0.51 -5.94
N LEU A 14 10.08 -1.54 -5.78
CA LEU A 14 10.21 -2.30 -4.53
C LEU A 14 11.54 -2.10 -3.80
N GLY A 15 12.53 -1.46 -4.42
CA GLY A 15 13.87 -1.27 -3.84
C GLY A 15 13.84 -0.57 -2.48
N PRO A 16 13.12 0.54 -2.31
CA PRO A 16 12.97 1.18 -1.00
C PRO A 16 12.30 0.29 0.03
N SER A 17 11.29 -0.50 -0.36
CA SER A 17 10.67 -1.50 0.53
C SER A 17 11.65 -2.57 0.97
N LEU A 18 12.47 -3.07 0.05
CA LEU A 18 13.50 -4.07 0.34
C LEU A 18 14.56 -3.50 1.30
N SER A 19 14.96 -2.24 1.09
CA SER A 19 15.89 -1.54 1.98
C SER A 19 15.33 -1.41 3.40
N LEU A 20 14.08 -0.96 3.55
CA LEU A 20 13.40 -0.88 4.85
C LEU A 20 13.22 -2.25 5.51
N PHE A 21 12.92 -3.27 4.71
CA PHE A 21 12.79 -4.64 5.20
C PHE A 21 14.11 -5.15 5.77
N VAL A 22 15.22 -5.04 5.02
CA VAL A 22 16.53 -5.54 5.45
C VAL A 22 17.09 -4.74 6.61
N SER A 23 16.94 -3.41 6.61
CA SER A 23 17.52 -2.54 7.62
C SER A 23 16.77 -2.58 8.96
N VAL A 24 15.43 -2.56 8.94
CA VAL A 24 14.61 -2.39 10.14
C VAL A 24 13.80 -3.65 10.49
N ILE A 25 13.01 -4.16 9.54
CA ILE A 25 11.99 -5.17 9.82
C ILE A 25 12.60 -6.55 10.09
N SER A 26 13.61 -6.93 9.30
CA SER A 26 14.27 -8.25 9.40
C SER A 26 14.97 -8.47 10.75
N LYS A 27 15.20 -7.40 11.52
CA LYS A 27 15.90 -7.46 12.81
C LYS A 27 15.05 -8.05 13.93
N LYS A 28 13.72 -8.08 13.78
CA LYS A 28 12.79 -8.57 14.80
C LYS A 28 11.73 -9.48 14.16
N PRO A 29 11.60 -10.75 14.58
CA PRO A 29 10.66 -11.70 13.96
C PRO A 29 9.20 -11.23 14.05
N PHE A 30 8.84 -10.51 15.12
CA PHE A 30 7.51 -9.92 15.29
C PHE A 30 7.17 -8.88 14.20
N LEU A 31 8.15 -8.07 13.76
CA LEU A 31 7.95 -7.10 12.69
C LEU A 31 7.75 -7.81 11.35
N ILE A 32 8.47 -8.90 11.10
CA ILE A 32 8.27 -9.75 9.92
C ILE A 32 6.85 -10.31 9.91
N LEU A 33 6.40 -10.86 11.03
CA LEU A 33 5.04 -11.40 11.16
C LEU A 33 3.98 -10.32 10.94
N THR A 34 4.18 -9.13 11.49
CA THR A 34 3.27 -7.98 11.29
C THR A 34 3.21 -7.59 9.81
N LEU A 35 4.36 -7.49 9.14
CA LEU A 35 4.42 -7.18 7.71
C LEU A 35 3.68 -8.24 6.89
N LEU A 36 3.96 -9.52 7.11
CA LEU A 36 3.33 -10.61 6.36
C LEU A 36 1.82 -10.65 6.59
N SER A 37 1.37 -10.53 7.83
CA SER A 37 -0.04 -10.48 8.19
C SER A 37 -0.74 -9.28 7.54
N SER A 38 -0.11 -8.09 7.59
CA SER A 38 -0.62 -6.90 6.93
C SER A 38 -0.74 -7.12 5.41
N THR A 39 0.33 -7.56 4.75
CA THR A 39 0.32 -7.83 3.30
C THR A 39 -0.82 -8.75 2.88
N LEU A 40 -1.04 -9.84 3.63
CA LEU A 40 -2.13 -10.79 3.35
C LEU A 40 -3.51 -10.13 3.50
N VAL A 41 -3.73 -9.40 4.59
CA VAL A 41 -5.01 -8.70 4.84
C VAL A 41 -5.31 -7.71 3.71
N TRP A 42 -4.30 -6.95 3.25
CA TRP A 42 -4.47 -5.98 2.17
C TRP A 42 -4.68 -6.64 0.81
N LEU A 43 -3.97 -7.72 0.50
CA LEU A 43 -4.20 -8.50 -0.73
C LEU A 43 -5.63 -9.07 -0.77
N ILE A 44 -6.10 -9.64 0.35
CA ILE A 44 -7.49 -10.11 0.47
C ILE A 44 -8.47 -8.96 0.25
N SER A 45 -8.19 -7.78 0.81
CA SER A 45 -9.03 -6.59 0.61
C SER A 45 -9.15 -6.20 -0.87
N LEU A 46 -8.04 -6.24 -1.60
CA LEU A 46 -7.98 -5.91 -3.03
C LEU A 46 -8.70 -6.96 -3.88
N ILE A 47 -8.56 -8.24 -3.53
CA ILE A 47 -9.28 -9.33 -4.20
C ILE A 47 -10.78 -9.21 -4.01
N ILE A 48 -11.26 -8.92 -2.79
CA ILE A 48 -12.68 -8.71 -2.49
C ILE A 48 -13.22 -7.53 -3.30
N LEU A 49 -12.52 -6.38 -3.28
CA LEU A 49 -12.92 -5.20 -4.06
C LEU A 49 -12.95 -5.49 -5.56
N SER A 50 -11.95 -6.19 -6.09
CA SER A 50 -11.89 -6.62 -7.48
C SER A 50 -13.07 -7.54 -7.84
N GLY A 51 -13.41 -8.50 -6.96
CA GLY A 51 -14.55 -9.39 -7.12
C GLY A 51 -15.90 -8.67 -7.14
N ILE A 52 -16.10 -7.70 -6.24
CA ILE A 52 -17.31 -6.87 -6.18
C ILE A 52 -17.46 -6.06 -7.47
N TRP A 53 -16.41 -5.35 -7.88
CA TRP A 53 -16.46 -4.49 -9.07
C TRP A 53 -16.52 -5.27 -10.39
N ARG A 54 -16.08 -6.53 -10.42
CA ARG A 54 -16.19 -7.41 -11.59
C ARG A 54 -17.64 -7.57 -12.07
N ALA A 55 -18.62 -7.56 -11.16
CA ALA A 55 -20.04 -7.65 -11.51
C ALA A 55 -20.57 -6.43 -12.28
N PHE A 56 -19.86 -5.30 -12.23
CA PHE A 56 -20.26 -4.03 -12.85
C PHE A 56 -19.45 -3.69 -14.11
N LEU A 57 -18.59 -4.61 -14.60
CA LEU A 57 -17.81 -4.44 -15.81
C LEU A 57 -18.53 -5.03 -17.05
N PRO A 58 -18.36 -4.46 -18.26
CA PRO A 58 -17.54 -3.30 -18.59
C PRO A 58 -18.27 -1.96 -18.38
N LEU A 59 -17.58 -1.01 -17.76
CA LEU A 59 -18.04 0.37 -17.66
C LEU A 59 -17.79 1.09 -18.99
N LYS A 60 -18.77 1.86 -19.50
CA LYS A 60 -18.58 2.64 -20.73
C LYS A 60 -17.48 3.70 -20.50
N SER A 61 -16.41 3.66 -21.29
CA SER A 61 -15.21 4.49 -21.15
C SER A 61 -15.44 6.00 -21.29
N THR A 62 -16.52 6.41 -21.98
CA THR A 62 -16.90 7.82 -22.12
C THR A 62 -17.26 8.50 -20.80
N THR A 63 -17.56 7.73 -19.75
CA THR A 63 -18.12 8.28 -18.52
C THR A 63 -17.16 8.12 -17.33
N TRP A 64 -16.72 9.24 -16.75
CA TRP A 64 -15.72 9.28 -15.67
C TRP A 64 -16.27 8.90 -14.27
N TRP A 65 -17.56 9.12 -14.02
CA TRP A 65 -18.16 8.93 -12.69
C TRP A 65 -18.07 7.49 -12.14
N PRO A 66 -18.19 6.40 -12.93
CA PRO A 66 -18.09 5.04 -12.39
C PRO A 66 -16.69 4.73 -11.87
N PHE A 67 -15.64 5.23 -12.54
CA PHE A 67 -14.26 5.10 -12.08
C PHE A 67 -14.01 5.90 -10.81
N ALA A 68 -14.61 7.09 -10.68
CA ALA A 68 -14.53 7.88 -9.45
C ALA A 68 -15.20 7.16 -8.27
N ILE A 69 -16.37 6.54 -8.48
CA ILE A 69 -17.05 5.73 -7.45
C ILE A 69 -16.23 4.48 -7.10
N LEU A 70 -15.61 3.83 -8.09
CA LEU A 70 -14.73 2.69 -7.86
C LEU A 70 -13.53 3.07 -6.98
N ILE A 71 -12.84 4.16 -7.33
CA ILE A 71 -11.69 4.66 -6.55
C ILE A 71 -12.16 5.04 -5.13
N PHE A 72 -13.24 5.81 -5.01
CA PHE A 72 -13.75 6.25 -3.72
C PHE A 72 -14.15 5.07 -2.82
N SER A 73 -14.95 4.13 -3.33
CA SER A 73 -15.37 2.93 -2.58
C SER A 73 -14.20 2.05 -2.19
N SER A 74 -13.19 1.90 -3.06
CA SER A 74 -11.99 1.13 -2.78
C SER A 74 -11.13 1.78 -1.70
N VAL A 75 -10.91 3.09 -1.77
CA VAL A 75 -10.17 3.86 -0.76
C VAL A 75 -10.92 3.83 0.57
N ALA A 76 -12.23 4.04 0.58
CA ALA A 76 -13.05 4.01 1.79
C ALA A 76 -13.00 2.63 2.48
N PHE A 77 -13.11 1.54 1.71
CA PHE A 77 -12.97 0.19 2.24
C PHE A 77 -11.58 -0.06 2.84
N GLN A 78 -10.53 0.39 2.15
CA GLN A 78 -9.16 0.27 2.64
C GLN A 78 -8.91 1.09 3.91
N GLU A 79 -9.37 2.34 3.98
CA GLU A 79 -9.24 3.15 5.19
C GLU A 79 -10.08 2.59 6.36
N GLY A 80 -11.26 2.05 6.08
CA GLY A 80 -12.05 1.30 7.07
C GLY A 80 -11.30 0.08 7.61
N LEU A 81 -10.61 -0.66 6.74
CA LEU A 81 -9.77 -1.79 7.12
C LEU A 81 -8.55 -1.34 7.94
N ARG A 82 -7.99 -0.16 7.67
CA ARG A 82 -6.91 0.43 8.47
C ARG A 82 -7.34 0.68 9.91
N LEU A 83 -8.56 1.19 10.13
CA LEU A 83 -9.15 1.36 11.46
C LEU A 83 -9.34 0.01 12.17
N LEU A 84 -9.79 -1.02 11.46
CA LEU A 84 -9.88 -2.37 12.01
C LEU A 84 -8.50 -2.92 12.38
N PHE A 85 -7.51 -2.73 11.50
CA PHE A 85 -6.13 -3.14 11.71
C PHE A 85 -5.53 -2.46 12.94
N TRP A 86 -5.81 -1.17 13.16
CA TRP A 86 -5.45 -0.45 14.39
C TRP A 86 -6.08 -1.09 15.65
N LYS A 87 -7.37 -1.42 15.63
CA LYS A 87 -8.04 -2.07 16.77
C LYS A 87 -7.44 -3.43 17.10
N VAL A 88 -7.12 -4.22 16.06
CA VAL A 88 -6.43 -5.51 16.22
C VAL A 88 -5.02 -5.31 16.77
N TYR A 89 -4.29 -4.32 16.25
CA TYR A 89 -2.97 -3.94 16.76
C TYR A 89 -3.03 -3.57 18.25
N LYS A 90 -4.00 -2.75 18.67
CA LYS A 90 -4.13 -2.38 20.09
C LYS A 90 -4.35 -3.60 20.99
N ARG A 91 -5.20 -4.53 20.55
CA ARG A 91 -5.39 -5.79 21.27
C ARG A 91 -4.10 -6.63 21.32
N LEU A 92 -3.31 -6.63 20.24
CA LEU A 92 -2.04 -7.34 20.20
C LEU A 92 -0.97 -6.68 21.09
N GLU A 93 -0.95 -5.35 21.16
CA GLU A 93 -0.12 -4.55 22.07
C GLU A 93 -0.40 -4.96 23.53
N ASP A 94 -1.67 -5.01 23.94
CA ASP A 94 -2.07 -5.39 25.31
C ASP A 94 -1.63 -6.83 25.66
N ILE A 95 -1.79 -7.78 24.73
CA ILE A 95 -1.36 -9.17 24.91
C ILE A 95 0.16 -9.25 25.05
N LEU A 96 0.89 -8.50 24.22
CA LEU A 96 2.34 -8.53 24.20
C LEU A 96 2.94 -7.90 25.45
N ASP A 97 2.35 -6.80 25.92
CA ASP A 97 2.70 -6.17 27.19
C ASP A 97 2.45 -7.11 28.38
N ALA A 98 1.31 -7.80 28.42
CA ALA A 98 1.02 -8.79 29.46
C ALA A 98 2.01 -9.98 29.43
N PHE A 99 2.50 -10.37 28.25
CA PHE A 99 3.53 -11.38 28.11
C PHE A 99 4.91 -10.86 28.55
N ALA A 100 5.25 -9.62 28.22
CA ALA A 100 6.48 -8.98 28.67
C ALA A 100 6.55 -8.91 30.20
N ASP A 101 5.44 -8.55 30.86
CA ASP A 101 5.32 -8.54 32.31
C ASP A 101 5.57 -9.95 32.91
N ARG A 102 5.06 -11.02 32.27
CA ARG A 102 5.29 -12.41 32.71
C ARG A 102 6.74 -12.89 32.52
N VAL A 103 7.41 -12.44 31.45
CA VAL A 103 8.77 -12.87 31.09
C VAL A 103 9.83 -11.88 31.61
N SER A 104 9.43 -10.87 32.40
CA SER A 104 10.30 -9.82 32.94
C SER A 104 11.08 -9.07 31.85
N LYS A 105 10.47 -8.88 30.67
CA LYS A 105 11.03 -8.05 29.60
C LYS A 105 10.44 -6.64 29.64
N PRO A 106 11.19 -5.61 29.21
CA PRO A 106 10.65 -4.25 29.13
C PRO A 106 9.45 -4.19 28.19
N ARG A 107 8.46 -3.35 28.55
CA ARG A 107 7.28 -3.06 27.72
C ARG A 107 7.68 -2.39 26.41
N LEU A 108 6.79 -2.38 25.44
CA LEU A 108 7.03 -1.75 24.15
C LEU A 108 7.35 -0.25 24.31
N TYR A 109 8.53 0.16 23.86
CA TYR A 109 8.88 1.58 23.80
C TYR A 109 8.18 2.25 22.61
N LEU A 110 8.11 3.59 22.59
CA LEU A 110 7.49 4.35 21.49
C LEU A 110 8.06 3.98 20.12
N THR A 111 9.39 3.75 20.05
CA THR A 111 10.07 3.32 18.82
C THR A 111 9.63 1.94 18.35
N ASP A 112 9.33 1.01 19.25
CA ASP A 112 8.80 -0.31 18.88
C ASP A 112 7.39 -0.17 18.28
N LYS A 113 6.54 0.69 18.86
CA LYS A 113 5.20 0.97 18.33
C LYS A 113 5.27 1.57 16.93
N MET A 114 6.18 2.53 16.71
CA MET A 114 6.44 3.10 15.39
C MET A 114 6.97 2.06 14.40
N GLN A 115 7.86 1.16 14.82
CA GLN A 115 8.37 0.08 13.96
C GLN A 115 7.26 -0.90 13.54
N ILE A 116 6.30 -1.17 14.43
CA ILE A 116 5.17 -2.04 14.14
C ILE A 116 4.21 -1.36 13.17
N ALA A 117 3.92 -0.07 13.39
CA ALA A 117 3.13 0.73 12.45
C ALA A 117 3.81 0.82 11.07
N LEU A 118 5.14 0.97 11.05
CA LEU A 118 5.96 0.97 9.83
C LEU A 118 5.91 -0.38 9.12
N ALA A 119 6.03 -1.50 9.85
CA ALA A 119 5.93 -2.84 9.27
C ALA A 119 4.52 -3.11 8.73
N GLY A 120 3.48 -2.69 9.45
CA GLY A 120 2.09 -2.76 9.00
C GLY A 120 1.84 -1.92 7.74
N GLY A 121 2.32 -0.69 7.72
CA GLY A 121 2.22 0.20 6.56
C GLY A 121 3.01 -0.31 5.36
N LEU A 122 4.21 -0.83 5.58
CA LEU A 122 5.01 -1.43 4.51
C LEU A 122 4.30 -2.66 3.93
N GLY A 123 3.65 -3.48 4.76
CA GLY A 123 2.82 -4.59 4.27
C GLY A 123 1.66 -4.12 3.39
N HIS A 124 1.00 -3.01 3.75
CA HIS A 124 -0.03 -2.37 2.91
C HIS A 124 0.55 -1.90 1.57
N GLY A 125 1.66 -1.18 1.61
CA GLY A 125 2.33 -0.69 0.41
C GLY A 125 2.80 -1.82 -0.51
N VAL A 126 3.42 -2.86 0.06
CA VAL A 126 3.90 -4.02 -0.68
C VAL A 126 2.74 -4.80 -1.31
N ALA A 127 1.60 -4.95 -0.63
CA ALA A 127 0.42 -5.59 -1.23
C ALA A 127 -0.01 -4.86 -2.52
N HIS A 128 -0.06 -3.52 -2.49
CA HIS A 128 -0.35 -2.69 -3.67
C HIS A 128 0.71 -2.85 -4.76
N ALA A 129 2.00 -2.75 -4.41
CA ALA A 129 3.06 -2.88 -5.40
C ALA A 129 3.15 -4.29 -6.01
N VAL A 130 2.88 -5.35 -5.26
CA VAL A 130 2.85 -6.72 -5.78
C VAL A 130 1.69 -6.90 -6.75
N PHE A 131 0.47 -6.48 -6.35
CA PHE A 131 -0.69 -6.53 -7.25
C PHE A 131 -0.39 -5.74 -8.55
N PHE A 132 0.19 -4.55 -8.41
CA PHE A 132 0.60 -3.72 -9.52
C PHE A 132 1.65 -4.38 -10.43
N CYS A 133 2.74 -4.90 -9.87
CA CYS A 133 3.82 -5.55 -10.62
C CYS A 133 3.31 -6.76 -11.40
N VAL A 134 2.49 -7.59 -10.78
CA VAL A 134 1.89 -8.77 -11.43
C VAL A 134 0.95 -8.34 -12.57
N SER A 135 0.09 -7.36 -12.32
CA SER A 135 -0.93 -6.95 -13.29
C SER A 135 -0.40 -6.12 -14.46
N LEU A 136 0.60 -5.25 -14.24
CA LEU A 136 1.01 -4.25 -15.22
C LEU A 136 2.47 -4.35 -15.66
N LEU A 137 3.35 -4.93 -14.84
CA LEU A 137 4.79 -4.96 -15.13
C LEU A 137 5.26 -6.28 -15.75
N THR A 138 4.46 -7.35 -15.66
CA THR A 138 4.75 -8.64 -16.32
C THR A 138 5.10 -8.51 -17.81
N PRO A 139 4.37 -7.69 -18.61
CA PRO A 139 4.73 -7.50 -20.02
C PRO A 139 6.06 -6.78 -20.25
N ALA A 140 6.58 -6.05 -19.25
CA ALA A 140 7.83 -5.29 -19.36
C ALA A 140 9.07 -6.19 -19.49
N PHE A 141 8.96 -7.48 -19.15
CA PHE A 141 10.01 -8.47 -19.33
C PHE A 141 10.11 -8.98 -20.78
N GLY A 142 9.13 -8.67 -21.63
CA GLY A 142 9.09 -9.04 -23.03
C GLY A 142 9.81 -8.07 -23.97
N PRO A 143 10.05 -8.46 -25.24
CA PRO A 143 10.83 -7.69 -26.21
C PRO A 143 10.18 -6.37 -26.66
N ALA A 144 8.88 -6.16 -26.40
CA ALA A 144 8.17 -4.93 -26.71
C ALA A 144 8.22 -3.88 -25.58
N THR A 145 7.89 -2.63 -25.91
CA THR A 145 7.57 -1.59 -24.93
C THR A 145 6.32 -0.83 -25.37
N TYR A 146 5.63 -0.24 -24.41
CA TYR A 146 4.47 0.61 -24.66
C TYR A 146 4.79 2.04 -24.20
N PHE A 147 4.53 3.02 -25.06
CA PHE A 147 4.70 4.44 -24.76
C PHE A 147 3.33 5.09 -24.59
N VAL A 148 3.25 6.11 -23.74
CA VAL A 148 2.01 6.84 -23.50
C VAL A 148 1.77 7.84 -24.63
N ASP A 149 0.56 7.87 -25.20
CA ASP A 149 0.23 8.73 -26.35
C ASP A 149 0.44 10.23 -26.07
N ARG A 150 0.20 10.66 -24.83
CA ARG A 150 0.44 12.05 -24.38
C ARG A 150 1.91 12.37 -24.08
N CYS A 151 2.77 11.37 -23.91
CA CYS A 151 4.20 11.56 -23.65
C CYS A 151 5.01 10.39 -24.24
N SER A 152 5.29 10.46 -25.54
CA SER A 152 5.99 9.42 -26.30
C SER A 152 7.44 9.19 -25.86
N GLN A 153 7.98 10.05 -24.99
CA GLN A 153 9.36 9.96 -24.49
C GLN A 153 9.51 9.12 -23.22
N ILE A 154 8.41 8.77 -22.53
CA ILE A 154 8.45 8.02 -21.28
C ILE A 154 7.70 6.69 -21.46
N PRO A 155 8.34 5.54 -21.20
CA PRO A 155 7.67 4.25 -21.31
C PRO A 155 6.63 4.08 -20.21
N PHE A 156 5.47 3.51 -20.56
CA PHE A 156 4.36 3.26 -19.64
C PHE A 156 4.79 2.46 -18.41
N PHE A 157 5.68 1.48 -18.60
CA PHE A 157 6.21 0.65 -17.51
C PHE A 157 7.03 1.44 -16.49
N LEU A 158 7.70 2.52 -16.90
CA LEU A 158 8.44 3.40 -15.97
C LEU A 158 7.47 4.26 -15.15
N VAL A 159 6.50 4.89 -15.80
CA VAL A 159 5.44 5.67 -15.11
C VAL A 159 4.73 4.79 -14.10
N SER A 160 4.41 3.58 -14.54
CA SER A 160 3.82 2.53 -13.73
C SER A 160 4.65 2.20 -12.48
N ALA A 161 5.95 1.93 -12.63
CA ALA A 161 6.83 1.64 -11.51
C ALA A 161 6.95 2.82 -10.52
N ILE A 162 6.95 4.06 -11.01
CA ILE A 162 6.98 5.28 -10.16
C ILE A 162 5.68 5.42 -9.36
N ILE A 163 4.52 5.16 -9.97
CA ILE A 163 3.22 5.17 -9.29
C ILE A 163 3.21 4.10 -8.17
N ALA A 164 3.68 2.88 -8.46
CA ALA A 164 3.79 1.82 -7.47
C ALA A 164 4.68 2.22 -6.29
N LEU A 165 5.85 2.82 -6.55
CA LEU A 165 6.73 3.36 -5.52
C LEU A 165 6.05 4.43 -4.67
N ALA A 166 5.31 5.34 -5.31
CA ALA A 166 4.59 6.41 -4.60
C ALA A 166 3.52 5.84 -3.67
N PHE A 167 2.71 4.87 -4.10
CA PHE A 167 1.73 4.21 -3.24
C PHE A 167 2.38 3.43 -2.11
N VAL A 168 3.47 2.70 -2.37
CA VAL A 168 4.24 2.04 -1.30
C VAL A 168 4.65 3.04 -0.23
N THR A 169 5.19 4.17 -0.65
CA THR A 169 5.67 5.23 0.25
C THR A 169 4.52 5.83 1.05
N ILE A 170 3.43 6.21 0.38
CA ILE A 170 2.24 6.76 1.02
C ILE A 170 1.69 5.78 2.05
N HIS A 171 1.44 4.52 1.68
CA HIS A 171 0.88 3.53 2.62
C HIS A 171 1.79 3.23 3.80
N THR A 172 3.12 3.20 3.57
CA THR A 172 4.11 2.95 4.62
C THR A 172 4.08 4.05 5.68
N PHE A 173 4.15 5.31 5.27
CA PHE A 173 4.20 6.43 6.20
C PHE A 173 2.82 6.84 6.72
N SER A 174 1.78 6.75 5.89
CA SER A 174 0.42 7.08 6.31
C SER A 174 -0.08 6.15 7.40
N MET A 175 0.37 4.89 7.45
CA MET A 175 0.05 3.98 8.55
C MET A 175 0.64 4.48 9.88
N VAL A 176 1.90 4.95 9.86
CA VAL A 176 2.55 5.50 11.05
C VAL A 176 1.81 6.73 11.55
N ILE A 177 1.46 7.65 10.64
CA ILE A 177 0.71 8.88 10.98
C ILE A 177 -0.69 8.52 11.50
N ALA A 178 -1.41 7.60 10.83
CA ALA A 178 -2.74 7.20 11.25
C ALA A 178 -2.75 6.55 12.63
N PHE A 179 -1.79 5.65 12.91
CA PHE A 179 -1.68 4.99 14.21
C PHE A 179 -1.37 6.00 15.32
N ASN A 180 -0.50 6.98 15.06
CA ASN A 180 -0.26 8.06 16.00
C ASN A 180 -1.52 8.90 16.24
N GLY A 181 -2.20 9.30 15.16
CA GLY A 181 -3.45 10.06 15.23
C GLY A 181 -4.58 9.31 15.96
N TYR A 182 -4.66 7.99 15.82
CA TYR A 182 -5.61 7.17 16.58
C TYR A 182 -5.24 7.03 18.05
N ALA A 183 -3.94 6.99 18.37
CA ALA A 183 -3.45 6.91 19.75
C ALA A 183 -3.69 8.22 20.52
N GLU A 184 -3.40 9.36 19.90
CA GLU A 184 -3.51 10.69 20.50
C GLU A 184 -4.92 11.28 20.39
N GLY A 185 -5.80 10.68 19.58
CA GLY A 185 -7.12 11.25 19.28
C GLY A 185 -7.07 12.50 18.39
N ASN A 186 -5.92 12.76 17.73
CA ASN A 186 -5.75 13.90 16.85
C ASN A 186 -6.58 13.74 15.57
N LYS A 187 -7.68 14.48 15.47
CA LYS A 187 -8.60 14.45 14.31
C LYS A 187 -7.95 14.92 13.02
N VAL A 188 -6.91 15.76 13.09
CA VAL A 188 -6.21 16.27 11.91
C VAL A 188 -5.48 15.13 11.21
N ASP A 189 -4.68 14.36 11.94
CA ASP A 189 -3.93 13.22 11.40
C ASP A 189 -4.86 12.11 10.89
N GLN A 190 -5.97 11.88 11.61
CA GLN A 190 -7.00 10.91 11.23
C GLN A 190 -7.69 11.27 9.91
N LEU A 191 -7.86 12.57 9.61
CA LEU A 191 -8.47 13.02 8.35
C LEU A 191 -7.44 13.19 7.23
N PHE A 192 -6.21 13.60 7.57
CA PHE A 192 -5.13 13.82 6.63
C PHE A 192 -4.81 12.55 5.83
N VAL A 193 -4.68 11.42 6.52
CA VAL A 193 -4.28 10.15 5.90
C VAL A 193 -5.29 9.64 4.84
N PRO A 194 -6.60 9.52 5.13
CA PRO A 194 -7.61 9.20 4.12
C PRO A 194 -7.65 10.21 2.96
N SER A 195 -7.45 11.50 3.25
CA SER A 195 -7.49 12.55 2.24
C SER A 195 -6.34 12.41 1.24
N VAL A 196 -5.12 12.17 1.73
CA VAL A 196 -3.94 11.95 0.88
C VAL A 196 -4.09 10.68 0.05
N HIS A 197 -4.60 9.60 0.63
CA HIS A 197 -4.83 8.35 -0.09
C HIS A 197 -5.87 8.53 -1.20
N LEU A 198 -6.98 9.21 -0.92
CA LEU A 198 -8.01 9.51 -1.92
C LEU A 198 -7.47 10.42 -3.04
N ALA A 199 -6.72 11.47 -2.69
CA ALA A 199 -6.12 12.37 -3.66
C ALA A 199 -5.14 11.64 -4.58
N ALA A 200 -4.28 10.77 -4.03
CA ALA A 200 -3.36 9.95 -4.82
C ALA A 200 -4.11 8.99 -5.77
N GLY A 201 -5.16 8.32 -5.27
CA GLY A 201 -6.01 7.45 -6.09
C GLY A 201 -6.70 8.19 -7.24
N MET A 202 -7.30 9.34 -6.96
CA MET A 202 -7.99 10.18 -7.95
C MET A 202 -7.02 10.72 -9.01
N MET A 203 -5.84 11.18 -8.58
CA MET A 203 -4.81 11.69 -9.48
C MET A 203 -4.39 10.64 -10.50
N VAL A 204 -4.19 9.39 -10.07
CA VAL A 204 -3.90 8.28 -11.00
C VAL A 204 -5.09 7.95 -11.91
N GLY A 205 -6.32 8.06 -11.40
CA GLY A 205 -7.54 7.89 -12.22
C GLY A 205 -7.61 8.85 -13.42
N THR A 206 -7.05 10.06 -13.31
CA THR A 206 -7.01 11.01 -14.44
C THR A 206 -6.20 10.52 -15.64
N ASN A 207 -5.25 9.59 -15.42
CA ASN A 207 -4.51 8.96 -16.50
C ASN A 207 -5.40 8.04 -17.36
N MET A 208 -6.52 7.54 -16.84
CA MET A 208 -7.42 6.63 -17.56
C MET A 208 -8.56 7.32 -18.30
N VAL A 209 -8.95 8.54 -17.90
CA VAL A 209 -10.11 9.27 -18.47
C VAL A 209 -9.74 10.03 -19.76
N GLY A 210 -8.46 10.14 -20.09
CA GLY A 210 -7.99 10.81 -21.30
C GLY A 210 -7.64 9.89 -22.47
N SER A 211 -8.10 8.64 -22.44
CA SER A 211 -7.87 7.61 -23.47
C SER A 211 -9.11 7.38 -24.32
#